data_AF-A0A1H4D8Y1-F1
#
_entry.id   AF-A0A1H4D8Y1-F1
#
_cell.length_a   1.000
_cell.length_b   1.000
_cell.length_c   1.000
_cell.angle_alpha   90.00
_cell.angle_beta   90.00
_cell.angle_gamma   90.00
#
_symmetry.space_group_name_H-M   'P 1'
#
loop_
_entity.id
_entity.type
_entity.pdbx_description
1 polymer ?
#
loop_
_entity_poly.entity_id
_entity_poly.type
_entity_poly.pdbx_seq_one_letter_code
_entity_poly.pdbx_strand_id
1 'polypeptide(L)'
;MENSLYIEHINTHVEEIAEYVNSFFEERKNFIRAQLIREIRKYIESPVEHYVWKSDGNKYDHSGILVEDGYVSLDQTVTDFLENEYTGGKKSTHMSGMGWSYPTYGDDLSYLTIELGSELMFAAIRNYLENSFSIVLSDQDFLKIQEECCDFDDIYDNCKASDFFIAEPVIEFVGIGNYRLIDIMLKAKTHVRRYR
;
A
#
# COMPACT_ATOMS: atom_id res chain seq x y z
N MET A 1 -11.91 7.88 31.54
CA MET A 1 -12.61 6.62 31.23
C MET A 1 -11.70 5.49 31.66
N GLU A 2 -12.25 4.42 32.23
CA GLU A 2 -11.46 3.22 32.50
C GLU A 2 -11.32 2.47 31.18
N ASN A 3 -10.17 2.65 30.50
CA ASN A 3 -9.88 2.00 29.22
C ASN A 3 -9.92 0.46 29.32
N SER A 4 -9.83 -0.08 30.55
CA SER A 4 -9.92 -1.50 30.86
C SER A 4 -11.14 -2.18 30.24
N LEU A 5 -12.30 -1.52 30.22
CA LEU A 5 -13.52 -2.09 29.62
C LEU A 5 -13.38 -2.27 28.10
N TYR A 6 -12.77 -1.30 27.41
CA TYR A 6 -12.59 -1.35 25.96
C TYR A 6 -11.56 -2.41 25.58
N ILE A 7 -10.48 -2.50 26.33
CA ILE A 7 -9.41 -3.48 26.14
C ILE A 7 -9.95 -4.90 26.36
N GLU A 8 -10.71 -5.13 27.43
CA GLU A 8 -11.36 -6.42 27.68
C GLU A 8 -12.32 -6.79 26.55
N HIS A 9 -13.11 -5.81 26.07
CA HIS A 9 -14.03 -6.03 24.97
C HIS A 9 -13.29 -6.43 23.68
N ILE A 10 -12.21 -5.73 23.33
CA ILE A 10 -11.39 -6.03 22.14
C ILE A 10 -10.82 -7.44 22.22
N ASN A 11 -10.18 -7.78 23.33
CA ASN A 11 -9.52 -9.06 23.52
C ASN A 11 -10.50 -10.25 23.52
N THR A 12 -11.76 -10.02 23.87
CA THR A 12 -12.81 -11.07 23.87
C THR A 12 -13.59 -11.17 22.56
N HIS A 13 -13.44 -10.21 21.65
CA HIS A 13 -14.21 -10.13 20.39
C HIS A 13 -13.30 -9.98 19.15
N VAL A 14 -12.06 -10.47 19.21
CA VAL A 14 -11.06 -10.35 18.12
C VAL A 14 -11.62 -10.79 16.76
N GLU A 15 -12.24 -11.97 16.69
CA GLU A 15 -12.79 -12.51 15.42
C GLU A 15 -13.92 -11.63 14.86
N GLU A 16 -14.85 -11.18 15.72
CA GLU A 16 -15.96 -10.30 15.32
C GLU A 16 -15.45 -8.95 14.83
N ILE A 17 -14.46 -8.38 15.52
CA ILE A 17 -13.84 -7.12 15.13
C ILE A 17 -13.09 -7.29 13.80
N ALA A 18 -12.39 -8.41 13.61
CA ALA A 18 -11.70 -8.70 12.35
C ALA A 18 -12.68 -8.83 11.16
N GLU A 19 -13.83 -9.48 11.35
CA GLU A 19 -14.90 -9.53 10.35
C GLU A 19 -15.49 -8.14 10.06
N TYR A 20 -15.65 -7.32 11.09
CA TYR A 20 -16.09 -5.93 10.94
C TYR A 20 -15.07 -5.11 10.12
N VAL A 21 -13.78 -5.24 10.44
CA VAL A 21 -12.69 -4.61 9.68
C VAL A 21 -12.73 -5.07 8.23
N ASN A 22 -12.88 -6.37 7.96
CA ASN A 22 -12.98 -6.89 6.59
C ASN A 22 -14.13 -6.26 5.80
N SER A 23 -15.29 -6.12 6.43
CA SER A 23 -16.47 -5.46 5.84
C SER A 23 -16.19 -3.99 5.54
N PHE A 24 -15.52 -3.29 6.45
CA PHE A 24 -15.11 -1.90 6.25
C PHE A 24 -14.15 -1.72 5.05
N PHE A 25 -13.23 -2.66 4.84
CA PHE A 25 -12.35 -2.65 3.66
C PHE A 25 -13.13 -2.82 2.35
N GLU A 26 -14.12 -3.72 2.31
CA GLU A 26 -14.99 -3.89 1.13
C GLU A 26 -15.79 -2.61 0.82
N GLU A 27 -16.33 -1.94 1.84
CA GLU A 27 -17.02 -0.65 1.67
C GLU A 27 -16.09 0.45 1.14
N ARG A 28 -14.81 0.40 1.50
CA ARG A 28 -13.77 1.37 1.07
C ARG A 28 -13.00 0.94 -0.17
N LYS A 29 -13.34 -0.19 -0.80
CA LYS A 29 -12.67 -0.72 -2.00
C LYS A 29 -12.49 0.28 -3.13
N ASN A 30 -13.51 1.10 -3.40
CA ASN A 30 -13.43 2.14 -4.42
C ASN A 30 -12.48 3.28 -4.04
N PHE A 31 -12.41 3.64 -2.76
CA PHE A 31 -11.49 4.65 -2.24
C PHE A 31 -10.05 4.14 -2.34
N ILE A 32 -9.78 2.92 -1.89
CA ILE A 32 -8.47 2.27 -1.98
C ILE A 32 -8.02 2.22 -3.44
N ARG A 33 -8.90 1.78 -4.35
CA ARG A 33 -8.62 1.79 -5.80
C ARG A 33 -8.21 3.16 -6.31
N ALA A 34 -8.89 4.22 -5.88
CA ALA A 34 -8.58 5.58 -6.32
C ALA A 34 -7.22 6.06 -5.81
N GLN A 35 -6.85 5.70 -4.57
CA GLN A 35 -5.53 6.00 -4.00
C GLN A 35 -4.40 5.33 -4.80
N LEU A 36 -4.53 4.02 -5.08
CA LEU A 36 -3.53 3.28 -5.84
C LEU A 36 -3.38 3.79 -7.27
N ILE A 37 -4.49 4.04 -7.97
CA ILE A 37 -4.48 4.63 -9.31
C ILE A 37 -3.77 5.99 -9.30
N ARG A 38 -3.98 6.80 -8.25
CA ARG A 38 -3.33 8.10 -8.12
C ARG A 38 -1.83 7.96 -7.93
N GLU A 39 -1.38 7.02 -7.11
CA GLU A 39 0.06 6.81 -6.86
C GLU A 39 0.77 6.22 -8.09
N ILE A 40 0.19 5.20 -8.71
CA ILE A 40 0.71 4.60 -9.96
C ILE A 40 0.87 5.68 -11.05
N ARG A 41 -0.06 6.64 -11.15
CA ARG A 41 0.09 7.77 -12.09
C ARG A 41 1.30 8.64 -11.77
N LYS A 42 1.61 8.91 -10.50
CA LYS A 42 2.78 9.72 -10.14
C LYS A 42 4.07 9.04 -10.59
N TYR A 43 4.15 7.71 -10.47
CA TYR A 43 5.28 6.92 -10.96
C TYR A 43 5.46 7.01 -12.49
N ILE A 44 4.35 7.14 -13.23
CA ILE A 44 4.38 7.29 -14.70
C ILE A 44 4.68 8.74 -15.12
N GLU A 45 4.10 9.73 -14.43
CA GLU A 45 4.19 11.15 -14.78
C GLU A 45 5.52 11.80 -14.40
N SER A 46 6.19 11.28 -13.37
CA SER A 46 7.51 11.74 -12.94
C SER A 46 8.55 10.77 -13.52
N PRO A 47 9.17 11.07 -14.67
CA PRO A 47 10.28 10.26 -15.17
C PRO A 47 11.39 10.32 -14.11
N VAL A 48 11.70 9.15 -13.57
CA VAL A 48 12.83 8.97 -12.66
C VAL A 48 14.05 8.70 -13.55
N GLU A 49 15.22 9.22 -13.18
CA GLU A 49 16.47 8.90 -13.89
C GLU A 49 16.65 7.37 -13.90
N HIS A 50 16.78 6.69 -15.05
CA HIS A 50 16.88 5.22 -15.07
C HIS A 50 18.34 4.72 -15.10
N TYR A 51 18.62 3.63 -14.40
CA TYR A 51 19.87 2.88 -14.55
C TYR A 51 19.83 2.06 -15.84
N VAL A 52 20.91 2.13 -16.62
CA VAL A 52 21.12 1.21 -17.74
C VAL A 52 22.15 0.17 -17.33
N TRP A 53 21.78 -1.09 -17.46
CA TRP A 53 22.69 -2.21 -17.25
C TRP A 53 23.88 -2.13 -18.21
N LYS A 54 25.05 -1.76 -17.67
CA LYS A 54 26.31 -1.73 -18.40
C LYS A 54 27.39 -2.29 -17.49
N SER A 55 28.00 -3.40 -17.92
CA SER A 55 29.12 -3.99 -17.18
C SER A 55 30.28 -3.00 -17.11
N ASP A 56 30.81 -2.78 -15.90
CA ASP A 56 32.01 -1.99 -15.63
C ASP A 56 33.31 -2.83 -15.76
N GLY A 57 33.18 -4.12 -16.11
CA GLY A 57 34.29 -5.06 -16.22
C GLY A 57 34.64 -5.78 -14.91
N ASN A 58 33.93 -5.54 -13.81
CA ASN A 58 34.08 -6.30 -12.59
C ASN A 58 33.22 -7.58 -12.64
N LYS A 59 33.88 -8.74 -12.62
CA LYS A 59 33.25 -10.07 -12.70
C LYS A 59 32.34 -10.42 -11.51
N TYR A 60 32.36 -9.60 -10.47
CA TYR A 60 31.50 -9.72 -9.29
C TYR A 60 30.52 -8.54 -9.17
N ASP A 61 30.61 -7.56 -10.08
CA ASP A 61 29.71 -6.41 -10.12
C ASP A 61 28.72 -6.59 -11.26
N HIS A 62 27.51 -6.95 -10.85
CA HIS A 62 26.33 -6.89 -11.69
C HIS A 62 25.52 -5.69 -11.23
N SER A 63 26.11 -4.50 -11.10
CA SER A 63 25.34 -3.27 -10.96
C SER A 63 25.39 -2.49 -12.27
N GLY A 64 24.24 -1.98 -12.71
CA GLY A 64 24.16 -1.12 -13.89
C GLY A 64 24.85 0.23 -13.66
N ILE A 65 25.19 0.93 -14.75
CA ILE A 65 25.76 2.29 -14.68
C ILE A 65 24.61 3.30 -14.90
N LEU A 66 24.68 4.48 -14.27
CA LEU A 66 23.79 5.62 -14.57
C LEU A 66 24.10 6.15 -15.97
N VAL A 67 23.14 6.06 -16.91
CA VAL A 67 23.38 6.47 -18.30
C VAL A 67 22.29 7.38 -18.86
N GLU A 68 20.99 7.20 -18.57
CA GLU A 68 19.92 8.06 -19.12
C GLU A 68 18.58 7.98 -18.37
N ASP A 69 17.67 8.92 -18.66
CA ASP A 69 16.32 8.92 -18.09
C ASP A 69 15.52 7.68 -18.46
N GLY A 70 14.57 7.38 -17.60
CA GLY A 70 13.73 6.24 -17.76
C GLY A 70 12.63 6.23 -18.76
N TYR A 71 12.47 5.08 -19.41
CA TYR A 71 11.30 4.79 -20.20
C TYR A 71 10.36 3.79 -19.51
N VAL A 72 9.17 4.25 -19.15
CA VAL A 72 8.04 3.39 -18.77
C VAL A 72 7.17 3.17 -20.00
N SER A 73 7.13 1.93 -20.51
CA SER A 73 6.18 1.57 -21.55
C SER A 73 4.76 1.61 -20.99
N LEU A 74 3.83 2.28 -21.70
CA LEU A 74 2.41 2.21 -21.35
C LEU A 74 1.73 0.94 -21.91
N ASP A 75 2.45 0.17 -22.73
CA ASP A 75 1.96 -1.04 -23.41
C ASP A 75 2.11 -2.29 -22.53
N GLN A 76 1.80 -2.18 -21.24
CA GLN A 76 1.86 -3.28 -20.26
C GLN A 76 0.68 -3.22 -19.29
N THR A 77 0.49 -4.26 -18.47
CA THR A 77 -0.51 -4.27 -17.39
C THR A 77 0.02 -3.55 -16.14
N VAL A 78 -0.86 -3.30 -15.16
CA VAL A 78 -0.43 -2.77 -13.85
C VAL A 78 0.42 -3.80 -13.11
N THR A 79 0.06 -5.08 -13.13
CA THR A 79 0.84 -6.13 -12.50
C THR A 79 2.26 -6.19 -13.08
N ASP A 80 2.39 -6.27 -14.41
CA ASP A 80 3.71 -6.31 -15.06
C ASP A 80 4.54 -5.07 -14.70
N PHE A 81 3.89 -3.90 -14.66
CA PHE A 81 4.55 -2.65 -14.29
C PHE A 81 5.12 -2.66 -12.86
N LEU A 82 4.35 -3.21 -11.91
CA LEU A 82 4.74 -3.24 -10.51
C LEU A 82 5.83 -4.27 -10.21
N GLU A 83 5.95 -5.32 -11.03
CA GLU A 83 7.03 -6.32 -10.93
C GLU A 83 8.35 -5.85 -11.55
N ASN A 84 8.31 -4.80 -12.39
CA ASN A 84 9.52 -4.24 -12.99
C ASN A 84 10.34 -3.44 -11.96
N GLU A 85 11.66 -3.57 -12.05
CA GLU A 85 12.60 -2.79 -11.22
C GLU A 85 12.37 -1.28 -11.38
N TYR A 86 12.30 -0.59 -10.25
CA TYR A 86 12.32 0.86 -10.15
C TYR A 86 13.75 1.33 -10.43
N THR A 87 14.05 1.57 -11.70
CA THR A 87 15.40 1.91 -12.11
C THR A 87 15.81 3.34 -11.76
N GLY A 88 15.14 4.07 -10.87
CA GLY A 88 15.51 5.45 -10.52
C GLY A 88 15.60 5.78 -9.03
N GLY A 89 15.69 4.76 -8.18
CA GLY A 89 15.98 4.95 -6.76
C GLY A 89 17.47 5.14 -6.50
N LYS A 90 17.84 6.11 -5.64
CA LYS A 90 19.20 6.18 -5.03
C LYS A 90 19.49 5.06 -4.02
N LYS A 91 18.53 4.14 -3.82
CA LYS A 91 18.57 3.07 -2.84
C LYS A 91 18.45 1.73 -3.56
N SER A 92 19.53 0.98 -3.60
CA SER A 92 19.50 -0.44 -3.92
C SER A 92 19.08 -1.23 -2.69
N THR A 93 18.32 -2.30 -2.90
CA THR A 93 18.12 -3.34 -1.90
C THR A 93 19.20 -4.41 -2.12
N HIS A 94 20.11 -4.54 -1.16
CA HIS A 94 21.19 -5.52 -1.25
C HIS A 94 20.60 -6.91 -0.98
N MET A 95 20.45 -7.76 -2.01
CA MET A 95 20.28 -9.18 -1.76
C MET A 95 21.63 -9.81 -1.43
N SER A 96 21.69 -10.50 -0.29
CA SER A 96 22.87 -11.22 0.18
C SER A 96 23.38 -12.21 -0.86
N GLY A 97 24.56 -11.92 -1.43
CA GLY A 97 25.41 -12.90 -2.11
C GLY A 97 25.95 -12.52 -3.49
N MET A 98 25.22 -11.83 -4.38
CA MET A 98 25.58 -11.78 -5.82
C MET A 98 25.02 -10.60 -6.66
N GLY A 99 24.57 -9.46 -6.11
CA GLY A 99 24.15 -8.33 -6.96
C GLY A 99 23.40 -7.20 -6.27
N TRP A 100 23.26 -6.07 -6.97
CA TRP A 100 22.40 -4.95 -6.61
C TRP A 100 21.06 -5.18 -7.29
N SER A 101 19.96 -5.32 -6.55
CA SER A 101 18.62 -5.14 -7.12
C SER A 101 18.09 -3.78 -6.70
N TYR A 102 17.36 -3.13 -7.59
CA TYR A 102 16.59 -1.96 -7.21
C TYR A 102 15.24 -2.43 -6.67
N PRO A 103 14.62 -1.69 -5.72
CA PRO A 103 13.23 -1.92 -5.39
C PRO A 103 12.40 -1.88 -6.68
N THR A 104 11.28 -2.56 -6.73
CA THR A 104 10.31 -2.47 -7.83
C THR A 104 9.34 -1.32 -7.60
N TYR A 105 8.55 -0.95 -8.61
CA TYR A 105 7.43 -0.03 -8.38
C TYR A 105 6.41 -0.62 -7.39
N GLY A 106 6.30 -1.94 -7.30
CA GLY A 106 5.50 -2.64 -6.30
C GLY A 106 6.03 -2.49 -4.88
N ASP A 107 7.35 -2.54 -4.68
CA ASP A 107 7.98 -2.31 -3.37
C ASP A 107 7.72 -0.88 -2.89
N ASP A 108 7.88 0.11 -3.77
CA ASP A 108 7.58 1.50 -3.45
C ASP A 108 6.09 1.72 -3.16
N LEU A 109 5.21 1.05 -3.90
CA LEU A 109 3.77 1.09 -3.66
C LEU A 109 3.38 0.44 -2.32
N SER A 110 4.17 -0.55 -1.85
CA SER A 110 3.90 -1.28 -0.61
C SER A 110 3.99 -0.38 0.63
N TYR A 111 4.81 0.68 0.60
CA TYR A 111 4.82 1.69 1.66
C TYR A 111 3.46 2.39 1.80
N LEU A 112 2.83 2.74 0.67
CA LEU A 112 1.51 3.34 0.66
C LEU A 112 0.43 2.34 1.10
N THR A 113 0.51 1.09 0.67
CA THR A 113 -0.50 0.10 1.06
C THR A 113 -0.45 -0.21 2.54
N ILE A 114 0.74 -0.38 3.14
CA ILE A 114 0.89 -0.58 4.57
C ILE A 114 0.21 0.55 5.36
N GLU A 115 0.52 1.81 5.04
CA GLU A 115 -0.05 2.97 5.74
C GLU A 115 -1.57 2.98 5.61
N LEU A 116 -2.08 2.78 4.39
CA LEU A 116 -3.51 2.76 4.10
C LEU A 116 -4.23 1.61 4.83
N GLY A 117 -3.61 0.43 4.90
CA GLY A 117 -4.14 -0.74 5.60
C GLY A 117 -4.29 -0.47 7.10
N SER A 118 -3.24 0.04 7.74
CA SER A 118 -3.26 0.38 9.16
C SER A 118 -4.26 1.48 9.48
N GLU A 119 -4.32 2.55 8.68
CA GLU A 119 -5.29 3.65 8.87
C GLU A 119 -6.74 3.15 8.81
N LEU A 120 -7.05 2.30 7.83
CA LEU A 120 -8.40 1.73 7.67
C LEU A 120 -8.76 0.77 8.80
N MET A 121 -7.81 -0.06 9.24
CA MET A 121 -8.00 -0.97 10.37
C MET A 121 -8.30 -0.19 11.65
N PHE A 122 -7.45 0.80 11.99
CA PHE A 122 -7.64 1.62 13.18
C PHE A 122 -8.96 2.41 13.13
N ALA A 123 -9.32 2.97 11.97
CA ALA A 123 -10.60 3.64 11.79
C ALA A 123 -11.79 2.69 12.00
N ALA A 124 -11.70 1.46 11.51
CA ALA A 124 -12.75 0.46 11.68
C ALA A 124 -12.88 0.01 13.14
N ILE A 125 -11.76 -0.28 13.83
CA ILE A 125 -11.75 -0.67 15.26
C ILE A 125 -12.32 0.47 16.11
N ARG A 126 -11.91 1.72 15.87
CA ARG A 126 -12.48 2.89 16.56
C ARG A 126 -13.97 2.98 16.34
N ASN A 127 -14.43 2.86 15.10
CA ASN A 127 -15.84 2.95 14.77
C ASN A 127 -16.65 1.82 15.42
N TYR A 128 -16.10 0.61 15.47
CA TYR A 128 -16.71 -0.52 16.17
C TYR A 128 -16.90 -0.22 17.66
N LEU A 129 -15.86 0.24 18.36
CA LEU A 129 -15.95 0.60 19.78
C LEU A 129 -16.94 1.73 20.05
N GLU A 130 -16.87 2.81 19.25
CA GLU A 130 -17.77 3.96 19.37
C GLU A 130 -19.23 3.54 19.20
N ASN A 131 -19.52 2.61 18.29
CA ASN A 131 -20.86 2.05 18.10
C ASN A 131 -21.28 1.13 19.25
N SER A 132 -20.43 0.18 19.64
CA SER A 132 -20.71 -0.81 20.69
C SER A 132 -20.99 -0.17 22.05
N PHE A 133 -20.31 0.93 22.37
CA PHE A 133 -20.47 1.64 23.63
C PHE A 133 -21.29 2.93 23.51
N SER A 134 -21.70 3.33 22.30
CA SER A 134 -22.38 4.60 22.03
C SER A 134 -21.61 5.82 22.58
N ILE A 135 -20.31 5.85 22.30
CA ILE A 135 -19.36 6.89 22.74
C ILE A 135 -18.65 7.54 21.55
N VAL A 136 -17.90 8.61 21.83
CA VAL A 136 -16.90 9.15 20.91
C VAL A 136 -15.56 9.11 21.64
N LEU A 137 -14.59 8.37 21.09
CA LEU A 137 -13.26 8.28 21.66
C LEU A 137 -12.46 9.52 21.26
N SER A 138 -11.63 10.03 22.17
CA SER A 138 -10.61 11.01 21.78
C SER A 138 -9.43 10.28 21.14
N ASP A 139 -8.62 10.98 20.34
CA ASP A 139 -7.43 10.38 19.73
C ASP A 139 -6.45 9.88 20.81
N GLN A 140 -6.37 10.58 21.94
CA GLN A 140 -5.52 10.19 23.07
C GLN A 140 -6.04 8.95 23.80
N ASP A 141 -7.36 8.79 23.92
CA ASP A 141 -7.94 7.59 24.53
C ASP A 141 -7.78 6.39 23.59
N PHE A 142 -8.01 6.58 22.29
CA PHE A 142 -7.83 5.52 21.30
C PHE A 142 -6.37 5.06 21.19
N LEU A 143 -5.41 6.00 21.20
CA LEU A 143 -3.98 5.67 21.18
C LEU A 143 -3.59 4.81 22.39
N LYS A 144 -4.10 5.10 23.59
CA LYS A 144 -3.85 4.27 24.78
C LYS A 144 -4.43 2.87 24.64
N ILE A 145 -5.65 2.76 24.12
CA ILE A 145 -6.27 1.46 23.86
C ILE A 145 -5.42 0.66 22.86
N GLN A 146 -4.95 1.31 21.79
CA GLN A 146 -4.05 0.72 20.81
C GLN A 146 -2.76 0.20 21.45
N GLU A 147 -2.06 1.03 22.23
CA GLU A 147 -0.83 0.64 22.93
C GLU A 147 -1.07 -0.53 23.91
N GLU A 148 -2.17 -0.50 24.65
CA GLU A 148 -2.52 -1.56 25.62
C GLU A 148 -3.01 -2.85 24.95
N CYS A 149 -3.45 -2.80 23.69
CA CYS A 149 -3.85 -3.95 22.88
C CYS A 149 -2.75 -4.38 21.89
N CYS A 150 -1.48 -4.04 22.14
CA CYS A 150 -0.34 -4.38 21.29
C CYS A 150 -0.58 -4.02 19.82
N ASP A 151 -0.94 -2.76 19.55
CA ASP A 151 -1.24 -2.26 18.20
C ASP A 151 -2.34 -3.03 17.45
N PHE A 152 -3.15 -3.78 18.20
CA PHE A 152 -4.18 -4.69 17.68
C PHE A 152 -3.61 -5.84 16.83
N ASP A 153 -2.42 -6.34 17.15
CA ASP A 153 -1.75 -7.46 16.46
C ASP A 153 -2.69 -8.66 16.21
N ASP A 154 -3.44 -9.07 17.23
CA ASP A 154 -4.39 -10.20 17.11
C ASP A 154 -5.50 -9.92 16.07
N ILE A 155 -5.95 -8.68 15.93
CA ILE A 155 -6.95 -8.31 14.90
C ILE A 155 -6.26 -8.20 13.54
N TYR A 156 -5.06 -7.63 13.49
CA TYR A 156 -4.26 -7.49 12.26
C TYR A 156 -4.02 -8.85 11.59
N ASP A 157 -3.59 -9.85 12.36
CA ASP A 157 -3.32 -11.21 11.88
C ASP A 157 -4.58 -11.93 11.36
N ASN A 158 -5.76 -11.52 11.82
CA ASN A 158 -7.05 -12.15 11.47
C ASN A 158 -7.88 -11.34 10.48
N CYS A 159 -7.39 -10.19 9.99
CA CYS A 159 -8.12 -9.34 9.06
C CYS A 159 -7.31 -8.99 7.80
N LYS A 160 -8.00 -8.36 6.85
CA LYS A 160 -7.50 -7.95 5.54
C LYS A 160 -6.40 -6.89 5.59
N ALA A 161 -6.17 -6.25 6.75
CA ALA A 161 -5.08 -5.29 6.89
C ALA A 161 -3.71 -5.96 6.67
N SER A 162 -3.56 -7.24 7.04
CA SER A 162 -2.33 -8.01 6.79
C SER A 162 -1.99 -8.17 5.31
N ASP A 163 -3.01 -8.30 4.44
CA ASP A 163 -2.84 -8.35 2.98
C ASP A 163 -2.22 -7.06 2.42
N PHE A 164 -2.28 -5.94 3.16
CA PHE A 164 -1.76 -4.64 2.74
C PHE A 164 -0.26 -4.47 3.00
N PHE A 165 0.39 -5.47 3.63
CA PHE A 165 1.83 -5.48 3.86
C PHE A 165 2.66 -5.41 2.56
N ILE A 166 2.12 -5.96 1.48
CA ILE A 166 2.70 -5.88 0.14
C ILE A 166 1.63 -5.43 -0.86
N ALA A 167 2.04 -4.78 -1.95
CA ALA A 167 1.11 -4.17 -2.88
C ALA A 167 0.28 -5.16 -3.70
N GLU A 168 0.83 -6.34 -4.03
CA GLU A 168 0.22 -7.32 -4.94
C GLU A 168 -1.19 -7.77 -4.49
N PRO A 169 -1.40 -8.26 -3.25
CA PRO A 169 -2.74 -8.63 -2.78
C PRO A 169 -3.73 -7.48 -2.83
N VAL A 170 -3.27 -6.25 -2.59
CA VAL A 170 -4.13 -5.05 -2.63
C VAL A 170 -4.57 -4.74 -4.05
N ILE A 171 -3.67 -4.89 -5.03
CA ILE A 171 -3.95 -4.71 -6.45
C ILE A 171 -4.98 -5.72 -6.96
N GLU A 172 -4.84 -6.98 -6.52
CA GLU A 172 -5.84 -8.03 -6.77
C GLU A 172 -7.18 -7.66 -6.12
N PHE A 173 -7.15 -7.31 -4.84
CA PHE A 173 -8.34 -6.94 -4.07
C PHE A 173 -9.14 -5.84 -4.75
N VAL A 174 -8.50 -4.75 -5.19
CA VAL A 174 -9.20 -3.66 -5.89
C VAL A 174 -9.49 -3.95 -7.36
N GLY A 175 -8.94 -5.02 -7.93
CA GLY A 175 -9.19 -5.48 -9.29
C GLY A 175 -8.59 -4.58 -10.37
N ILE A 176 -7.35 -4.09 -10.17
CA ILE A 176 -6.66 -3.25 -11.17
C ILE A 176 -5.44 -3.89 -11.83
N GLY A 177 -4.99 -5.08 -11.39
CA GLY A 177 -3.78 -5.72 -11.93
C GLY A 177 -3.79 -5.87 -13.46
N ASN A 178 -4.91 -6.29 -14.03
CA ASN A 178 -5.08 -6.47 -15.47
C ASN A 178 -5.36 -5.18 -16.26
N TYR A 179 -5.41 -4.02 -15.61
CA TYR A 179 -5.62 -2.76 -16.34
C TYR A 179 -4.37 -2.42 -17.14
N ARG A 180 -4.53 -1.92 -18.36
CA ARG A 180 -3.40 -1.39 -19.13
C ARG A 180 -2.97 -0.05 -18.54
N LEU A 181 -1.67 0.21 -18.44
CA LEU A 181 -1.17 1.50 -17.91
C LEU A 181 -1.70 2.70 -18.71
N ILE A 182 -1.88 2.54 -20.02
CA ILE A 182 -2.49 3.59 -20.85
C ILE A 182 -3.89 3.99 -20.37
N ASP A 183 -4.70 3.05 -19.89
CA ASP A 183 -6.06 3.32 -19.38
C ASP A 183 -6.03 4.02 -18.03
N ILE A 184 -5.04 3.69 -17.19
CA ILE A 184 -4.76 4.39 -15.94
C ILE A 184 -4.49 5.87 -16.24
N MET A 185 -3.68 6.17 -17.25
CA MET A 185 -3.35 7.53 -17.68
C MET A 185 -4.52 8.28 -18.34
N LEU A 186 -5.31 7.61 -19.18
CA LEU A 186 -6.41 8.24 -19.91
C LEU A 186 -7.60 8.62 -19.02
N LYS A 187 -7.92 7.81 -18.00
CA LYS A 187 -9.02 8.09 -17.06
C LYS A 187 -8.84 9.40 -16.28
N ALA A 188 -7.61 9.93 -16.17
CA ALA A 188 -7.35 11.25 -15.56
C ALA A 188 -7.87 12.41 -16.43
N LYS A 189 -7.73 12.30 -17.76
CA LYS A 189 -8.03 13.39 -18.71
C LYS A 189 -9.53 13.62 -18.90
N THR A 190 -10.36 12.62 -18.67
CA THR A 190 -11.83 12.72 -18.76
C THR A 190 -12.47 13.52 -17.63
N HIS A 191 -11.84 13.62 -16.45
CA HIS A 191 -12.39 14.41 -15.33
C HIS A 191 -12.07 15.90 -15.41
N VAL A 192 -11.04 16.31 -16.17
CA VAL A 192 -10.68 17.73 -16.36
C VAL A 192 -11.58 18.42 -17.38
N ARG A 193 -12.28 17.68 -18.25
CA ARG A 193 -13.09 18.25 -19.35
C ARG A 193 -14.57 18.49 -19.04
N ARG A 194 -15.04 18.29 -17.79
CA ARG A 194 -16.46 18.49 -17.42
C ARG A 194 -16.79 19.86 -16.82
N TYR A 195 -15.86 20.82 -16.83
CA TYR A 195 -16.14 22.21 -16.48
C TYR A 195 -15.57 23.15 -17.54
N ARG A 196 -16.31 23.32 -18.64
CA ARG A 196 -16.29 24.51 -19.50
C ARG A 196 -17.68 24.70 -20.10
#